data_AF-A0A1M5MFF1-F1
#
_entry.id   AF-A0A1M5MFF1-F1
#
_cell.length_a   1.000
_cell.length_b   1.000
_cell.length_c   1.000
_cell.angle_alpha   90.00
_cell.angle_beta   90.00
_cell.angle_gamma   90.00
#
_symmetry.space_group_name_H-M   'P 1'
#
loop_
_entity.id
_entity.type
_entity.pdbx_description
1 polymer ?
#
loop_
_entity_poly.entity_id
_entity_poly.type
_entity_poly.pdbx_seq_one_letter_code
_entity_poly.pdbx_strand_id
1 'polypeptide(L)'
;MAGPQQLPVEPEQTGPQDDGRERDTALAALQDLVREIDRCAVELQGARERAELLLAERRTGRAWLDIVSAEARPLVVERITTVLSALAGAGSAWRRAQARALQDEQVSINRIAALFGVTRQRISALLREPASDPVPDPDAAPPA
;
A
#
# COMPACT_ATOMS: atom_id res chain seq x y z
N MET A 1 55.33 -38.58 0.82
CA MET A 1 55.60 -37.16 0.51
C MET A 1 54.44 -36.67 -0.32
N ALA A 2 53.75 -35.64 0.18
CA ALA A 2 52.34 -35.33 -0.05
C ALA A 2 51.99 -34.87 -1.47
N GLY A 3 50.80 -35.26 -1.94
CA GLY A 3 50.20 -34.75 -3.18
C GLY A 3 49.74 -33.29 -3.03
N PRO A 4 49.58 -32.56 -4.14
CA PRO A 4 49.13 -31.17 -4.10
C PRO A 4 47.64 -31.13 -3.72
N GLN A 5 47.34 -30.47 -2.59
CA GLN A 5 45.98 -30.15 -2.18
C GLN A 5 45.44 -29.07 -3.12
N GLN A 6 44.37 -29.41 -3.84
CA GLN A 6 43.51 -28.43 -4.50
C GLN A 6 42.80 -27.60 -3.42
N LEU A 7 43.01 -26.28 -3.43
CA LEU A 7 42.21 -25.34 -2.65
C LEU A 7 40.74 -25.43 -3.09
N PRO A 8 39.77 -25.34 -2.16
CA PRO A 8 38.37 -25.17 -2.52
C PRO A 8 38.18 -23.78 -3.14
N VAL A 9 37.53 -23.73 -4.31
CA VAL A 9 36.94 -22.49 -4.84
C VAL A 9 35.76 -22.11 -3.96
N GLU A 10 35.94 -21.11 -3.11
CA GLU A 10 34.84 -20.44 -2.43
C GLU A 10 33.97 -19.73 -3.48
N PRO A 11 32.64 -19.91 -3.49
CA PRO A 11 31.79 -19.11 -4.35
C PRO A 11 31.75 -17.67 -3.81
N GLU A 12 32.40 -16.74 -4.51
CA GLU A 12 32.21 -15.30 -4.31
C GLU A 12 30.71 -14.98 -4.35
N GLN A 13 30.17 -14.63 -3.18
CA GLN A 13 28.79 -14.25 -3.01
C GLN A 13 28.58 -12.81 -3.54
N THR A 14 27.91 -12.74 -4.69
CA THR A 14 26.89 -11.77 -5.11
C THR A 14 26.90 -10.35 -4.51
N GLY A 15 27.25 -9.38 -5.36
CA GLY A 15 26.61 -8.05 -5.44
C GLY A 15 26.58 -7.61 -6.91
N PRO A 16 25.65 -6.75 -7.42
CA PRO A 16 24.44 -6.14 -6.85
C PRO A 16 23.18 -6.70 -7.55
N GLN A 17 22.43 -7.58 -6.88
CA GLN A 17 21.13 -8.06 -7.40
C GLN A 17 19.93 -7.33 -6.76
N ASP A 18 20.19 -6.41 -5.83
CA ASP A 18 19.18 -5.70 -5.03
C ASP A 18 18.55 -4.54 -5.82
N ASP A 19 19.37 -3.75 -6.52
CA ASP A 19 18.93 -2.56 -7.28
C ASP A 19 17.84 -2.88 -8.33
N GLY A 20 17.91 -4.06 -8.96
CA GLY A 20 16.89 -4.53 -9.90
C GLY A 20 15.60 -4.94 -9.21
N ARG A 21 15.69 -5.67 -8.10
CA ARG A 21 14.54 -6.16 -7.32
C ARG A 21 13.77 -5.02 -6.65
N GLU A 22 14.47 -3.99 -6.17
CA GLU A 22 13.85 -2.82 -5.53
C GLU A 22 13.17 -1.91 -6.56
N ARG A 23 13.76 -1.73 -7.75
CA ARG A 23 13.09 -1.07 -8.89
C ARG A 23 11.87 -1.84 -9.37
N ASP A 24 11.96 -3.16 -9.47
CA ASP A 24 10.83 -4.02 -9.81
C ASP A 24 9.73 -3.92 -8.74
N THR A 25 10.10 -3.76 -7.47
CA THR A 25 9.15 -3.54 -6.36
C THR A 25 8.46 -2.18 -6.46
N ALA A 26 9.17 -1.11 -6.82
CA ALA A 26 8.59 0.21 -7.06
C ALA A 26 7.61 0.20 -8.24
N LEU A 27 7.99 -0.44 -9.35
CA LEU A 27 7.10 -0.59 -10.50
C LEU A 27 5.82 -1.37 -10.13
N ALA A 28 5.96 -2.49 -9.43
CA ALA A 28 4.83 -3.29 -8.96
C ALA A 28 3.90 -2.49 -8.04
N ALA A 29 4.46 -1.79 -7.05
CA ALA A 29 3.68 -0.97 -6.12
C ALA A 29 2.95 0.18 -6.82
N LEU A 30 3.54 0.77 -7.86
CA LEU A 30 2.87 1.80 -8.66
C LEU A 30 1.72 1.21 -9.48
N GLN A 31 1.91 0.04 -10.08
CA GLN A 31 0.84 -0.67 -10.80
C GLN A 31 -0.31 -1.06 -9.86
N ASP A 32 0.00 -1.53 -8.65
CA ASP A 32 -1.00 -1.82 -7.62
C ASP A 32 -1.77 -0.56 -7.23
N LEU A 33 -1.08 0.56 -7.02
CA LEU A 33 -1.74 1.84 -6.73
C LEU A 33 -2.69 2.26 -7.86
N VAL A 34 -2.28 2.14 -9.12
CA VAL A 34 -3.15 2.46 -10.27
C VAL A 34 -4.39 1.56 -10.26
N ARG A 35 -4.23 0.25 -10.09
CA ARG A 35 -5.36 -0.70 -10.00
C ARG A 35 -6.30 -0.35 -8.86
N GLU A 36 -5.77 -0.02 -7.69
CA GLU A 36 -6.59 0.34 -6.53
C GLU A 36 -7.30 1.69 -6.72
N ILE A 37 -6.67 2.65 -7.41
CA ILE A 37 -7.34 3.91 -7.80
C ILE A 37 -8.53 3.63 -8.72
N ASP A 38 -8.36 2.80 -9.75
CA ASP A 38 -9.43 2.46 -10.69
C ASP A 38 -10.59 1.76 -9.96
N ARG A 39 -10.27 0.81 -9.09
CA ARG A 39 -11.27 0.13 -8.24
C ARG A 39 -12.01 1.12 -7.35
N CYS A 40 -11.28 2.00 -6.68
CA CYS A 40 -11.87 3.01 -5.81
C CYS A 40 -12.75 4.01 -6.57
N ALA A 41 -12.38 4.36 -7.80
CA ALA A 41 -13.19 5.23 -8.66
C ALA A 41 -14.55 4.58 -8.97
N VAL A 42 -14.57 3.28 -9.28
CA VAL A 42 -15.82 2.53 -9.49
C VAL A 42 -16.69 2.52 -8.22
N GLU A 43 -16.09 2.27 -7.06
CA GLU A 43 -16.80 2.28 -5.78
C GLU A 43 -17.37 3.65 -5.42
N LEU A 44 -16.60 4.71 -5.64
CA LEU A 44 -17.05 6.09 -5.40
C LEU A 44 -18.16 6.52 -6.36
N GLN A 45 -18.13 6.04 -7.61
CA GLN A 45 -19.21 6.27 -8.55
C GLN A 45 -20.51 5.60 -8.08
N GLY A 46 -20.45 4.36 -7.61
CA GLY A 46 -21.61 3.68 -7.01
C GLY A 46 -22.11 4.38 -5.75
N ALA A 47 -21.21 4.85 -4.89
CA ALA A 47 -21.57 5.63 -3.70
C ALA A 47 -22.25 6.97 -4.07
N ARG A 48 -21.80 7.62 -5.15
CA ARG A 48 -22.39 8.86 -5.68
C ARG A 48 -23.82 8.62 -6.17
N GLU A 49 -24.03 7.62 -7.01
CA GLU A 49 -25.35 7.25 -7.52
C GLU A 49 -26.31 6.93 -6.37
N ARG A 50 -25.81 6.22 -5.36
CA ARG A 50 -26.59 5.92 -4.16
C ARG A 50 -26.95 7.18 -3.38
N ALA A 51 -26.01 8.09 -3.17
CA ALA A 51 -26.27 9.36 -2.48
C ALA A 51 -27.32 10.21 -3.22
N GLU A 52 -27.32 10.20 -4.56
CA GLU A 52 -28.34 10.89 -5.36
C GLU A 52 -29.76 10.33 -5.12
N LEU A 53 -29.88 9.01 -4.97
CA LEU A 53 -31.16 8.38 -4.58
C LEU A 53 -31.61 8.82 -3.18
N LEU A 54 -30.70 8.85 -2.20
CA LEU A 54 -31.02 9.31 -0.85
C LEU A 54 -31.46 10.79 -0.84
N LEU A 55 -30.83 11.62 -1.68
CA LEU A 55 -31.26 13.01 -1.88
C LEU A 55 -32.65 13.11 -2.50
N ALA A 56 -32.98 12.25 -3.47
CA ALA A 56 -34.33 12.20 -4.05
C ALA A 56 -35.38 11.82 -3.00
N GLU A 57 -35.13 10.77 -2.21
CA GLU A 57 -35.99 10.37 -1.09
C GLU A 57 -36.15 11.48 -0.05
N ARG A 58 -35.08 12.22 0.26
CA ARG A 58 -35.17 13.35 1.19
C ARG A 58 -36.06 14.46 0.66
N ARG A 59 -36.04 14.73 -0.65
CA ARG A 59 -36.87 15.77 -1.28
C ARG A 59 -38.37 15.45 -1.26
N THR A 60 -38.76 14.18 -1.08
CA THR A 60 -40.17 13.80 -0.88
C THR A 60 -40.65 14.06 0.55
N GLY A 61 -39.77 14.51 1.45
CA GLY A 61 -40.08 14.84 2.84
C GLY A 61 -39.83 13.70 3.84
N ARG A 62 -39.33 12.53 3.39
CA ARG A 62 -39.04 11.40 4.29
C ARG A 62 -37.99 11.76 5.34
N ALA A 63 -38.13 11.17 6.54
CA ALA A 63 -37.18 11.35 7.64
C ALA A 63 -35.87 10.60 7.36
N TRP A 64 -34.75 11.14 7.85
CA TRP A 64 -33.43 10.53 7.63
C TRP A 64 -33.31 9.12 8.18
N LEU A 65 -33.93 8.86 9.34
CA LEU A 65 -33.92 7.52 9.94
C LEU A 65 -34.55 6.49 8.98
N ASP A 66 -35.68 6.82 8.36
CA ASP A 66 -36.37 5.92 7.42
C ASP A 66 -35.57 5.75 6.13
N ILE A 67 -34.95 6.82 5.64
CA ILE A 67 -34.14 6.82 4.41
C ILE A 67 -32.90 5.92 4.57
N VAL A 68 -32.14 6.12 5.65
CA VAL A 68 -30.91 5.37 5.91
C VAL A 68 -31.22 3.94 6.33
N SER A 69 -32.30 3.70 7.08
CA SER A 69 -32.70 2.34 7.46
C SER A 69 -33.17 1.50 6.25
N ALA A 70 -33.69 2.15 5.21
CA ALA A 70 -34.07 1.51 3.95
C ALA A 70 -32.91 1.43 2.95
N GLU A 71 -31.73 1.95 3.29
CA GLU A 71 -30.56 1.89 2.43
C GLU A 71 -30.02 0.46 2.37
N ALA A 72 -30.15 -0.17 1.20
CA ALA A 72 -29.44 -1.39 0.86
C ALA A 72 -27.93 -1.23 1.03
N ARG A 73 -27.35 -2.24 1.67
CA ARG A 73 -25.92 -2.36 2.00
C ARG A 73 -25.05 -2.61 0.75
N PRO A 74 -23.75 -2.27 0.80
CA PRO A 74 -23.10 -1.46 1.84
C PRO A 74 -23.54 0.01 1.75
N LEU A 75 -23.67 0.64 2.92
CA LEU A 75 -24.07 2.05 3.02
C LEU A 75 -23.04 2.96 2.31
N VAL A 76 -23.46 4.14 1.86
CA VAL A 76 -22.55 5.15 1.30
C VAL A 76 -21.37 5.41 2.22
N VAL A 77 -21.62 5.54 3.53
CA VAL A 77 -20.57 5.78 4.53
C VAL A 77 -19.58 4.61 4.63
N GLU A 78 -20.06 3.37 4.53
CA GLU A 78 -19.21 2.18 4.58
C GLU A 78 -18.32 2.11 3.34
N ARG A 79 -18.88 2.38 2.15
CA ARG A 79 -18.10 2.44 0.90
C ARG A 79 -17.01 3.50 0.97
N ILE A 80 -17.31 4.70 1.47
CA ILE A 80 -16.31 5.77 1.63
C ILE A 80 -15.20 5.33 2.57
N THR A 81 -15.54 4.74 3.72
CA THR A 81 -14.53 4.24 4.67
C THR A 81 -13.66 3.17 4.02
N THR A 82 -14.24 2.20 3.31
CA THR A 82 -13.48 1.16 2.62
C THR A 82 -12.53 1.73 1.57
N VAL A 83 -12.99 2.69 0.75
CA VAL A 83 -12.16 3.36 -0.27
C VAL A 83 -10.99 4.11 0.38
N LEU A 84 -11.25 4.88 1.44
CA LEU A 84 -10.20 5.62 2.14
C LEU A 84 -9.15 4.68 2.73
N SER A 85 -9.57 3.55 3.33
CA SER A 85 -8.65 2.53 3.85
C SER A 85 -7.82 1.88 2.74
N ALA A 86 -8.44 1.52 1.61
CA ALA A 86 -7.75 0.90 0.48
C ALA A 86 -6.69 1.85 -0.12
N LEU A 87 -7.05 3.11 -0.38
CA LEU A 87 -6.13 4.12 -0.91
C LEU A 87 -5.01 4.45 0.08
N ALA A 88 -5.29 4.50 1.38
CA ALA A 88 -4.26 4.70 2.40
C ALA A 88 -3.23 3.57 2.39
N GLY A 89 -3.69 2.31 2.27
CA GLY A 89 -2.83 1.14 2.17
C GLY A 89 -1.94 1.17 0.93
N ALA A 90 -2.55 1.27 -0.25
CA ALA A 90 -1.84 1.30 -1.53
C ALA A 90 -0.86 2.49 -1.62
N GLY A 91 -1.29 3.68 -1.18
CA GLY A 91 -0.45 4.88 -1.15
C GLY A 91 0.70 4.80 -0.14
N SER A 92 0.53 4.06 0.97
CA SER A 92 1.62 3.78 1.92
C SER A 92 2.68 2.86 1.29
N ALA A 93 2.25 1.77 0.65
CA ALA A 93 3.13 0.84 -0.04
C ALA A 93 3.93 1.54 -1.15
N TRP A 94 3.25 2.33 -1.99
CA TRP A 94 3.91 3.09 -3.05
C TRP A 94 4.95 4.08 -2.50
N ARG A 95 4.61 4.87 -1.47
CA ARG A 95 5.57 5.84 -0.89
C ARG A 95 6.84 5.17 -0.37
N ARG A 96 6.73 3.98 0.23
CA ARG A 96 7.91 3.22 0.69
C ARG A 96 8.74 2.73 -0.49
N ALA A 97 8.11 2.08 -1.47
CA ALA A 97 8.81 1.54 -2.63
C ALA A 97 9.50 2.64 -3.45
N GLN A 98 8.83 3.79 -3.65
CA GLN A 98 9.40 4.95 -4.31
C GLN A 98 10.57 5.55 -3.53
N ALA A 99 10.43 5.71 -2.21
CA ALA A 99 11.50 6.25 -1.36
C ALA A 99 12.74 5.34 -1.38
N ARG A 100 12.54 4.01 -1.42
CA ARG A 100 13.62 3.03 -1.52
C ARG A 100 14.34 3.12 -2.86
N ALA A 101 13.59 3.05 -3.97
CA ALA A 101 14.17 3.18 -5.31
C ALA A 101 15.01 4.46 -5.48
N LEU A 102 14.55 5.60 -4.93
CA LEU A 102 15.30 6.85 -4.95
C LEU A 102 16.59 6.79 -4.10
N GLN A 103 16.57 6.08 -2.97
CA GLN A 103 17.75 5.84 -2.15
C GLN A 103 18.80 5.02 -2.90
N ASP A 104 18.37 4.02 -3.67
CA ASP A 104 19.26 3.14 -4.45
C ASP A 104 19.85 3.90 -5.66
N GLU A 105 19.12 4.89 -6.16
CA GLU A 105 19.62 5.92 -7.09
C GLU A 105 20.52 6.97 -6.41
N GLN A 106 20.93 6.75 -5.15
CA GLN A 106 21.80 7.61 -4.36
C GLN A 106 21.22 9.01 -4.08
N VAL A 107 19.90 9.18 -4.17
CA VAL A 107 19.23 10.43 -3.80
C VAL A 107 19.22 10.57 -2.29
N SER A 108 19.77 11.67 -1.78
CA SER A 108 19.83 11.90 -0.33
C SER A 108 18.45 11.97 0.32
N ILE A 109 18.35 11.51 1.57
CA ILE A 109 17.11 11.57 2.38
C ILE A 109 16.54 12.99 2.44
N ASN A 110 17.39 14.01 2.53
CA ASN A 110 16.93 15.41 2.56
C ASN A 110 16.25 15.82 1.25
N ARG A 111 16.77 15.34 0.11
CA ARG A 111 16.18 15.61 -1.20
C ARG A 111 14.87 14.86 -1.38
N ILE A 112 14.81 13.59 -0.95
CA ILE A 112 13.57 12.79 -0.96
C ILE A 112 12.51 13.47 -0.10
N ALA A 113 12.86 13.92 1.11
CA ALA A 113 11.94 14.62 2.01
C ALA A 113 11.36 15.88 1.37
N ALA A 114 12.19 16.68 0.69
CA ALA A 114 11.75 17.86 -0.05
C ALA A 114 10.82 17.50 -1.22
N LEU A 115 11.12 16.45 -1.99
CA LEU A 115 10.27 15.99 -3.11
C LEU A 115 8.90 15.50 -2.62
N PHE A 116 8.87 14.81 -1.48
CA PHE A 116 7.65 14.24 -0.91
C PHE A 116 6.86 15.28 -0.09
N GLY A 117 7.40 16.48 0.12
CA GLY A 117 6.78 17.51 0.96
C GLY A 117 6.66 17.11 2.44
N VAL A 118 7.58 16.26 2.93
CA VAL A 118 7.57 15.76 4.31
C VAL A 118 8.90 16.03 5.01
N THR A 119 8.94 15.80 6.33
CA THR A 119 10.16 15.95 7.11
C THR A 119 11.15 14.81 6.85
N ARG A 120 12.45 15.06 7.10
CA ARG A 120 13.50 14.03 7.06
C ARG A 120 13.15 12.80 7.92
N GLN A 121 12.61 13.04 9.13
CA GLN A 121 12.22 11.98 10.06
C GLN A 121 11.16 11.04 9.46
N ARG A 122 10.17 11.59 8.74
CA ARG A 122 9.15 10.79 8.05
C ARG A 122 9.76 9.88 6.98
N ILE A 123 10.70 10.39 6.17
CA ILE A 123 11.40 9.55 5.18
C ILE A 123 12.25 8.49 5.87
N SER A 124 12.99 8.85 6.93
CA SER A 124 13.77 7.87 7.69
C SER A 124 12.91 6.78 8.33
N ALA A 125 11.68 7.10 8.75
CA ALA A 125 10.72 6.11 9.25
C ALA A 125 10.23 5.19 8.12
N LEU A 126 9.84 5.76 6.97
CA LEU A 126 9.38 5.00 5.79
C LEU A 126 10.43 4.00 5.29
N LEU A 127 11.72 4.36 5.36
CA LEU A 127 12.83 3.50 4.92
C LEU A 127 13.25 2.45 5.95
N ARG A 128 12.82 2.57 7.21
CA ARG A 128 13.19 1.65 8.29
C ARG A 128 12.16 0.53 8.49
N GLU A 129 10.94 0.73 8.03
CA GLU A 129 9.86 -0.24 8.17
C GLU A 129 10.11 -1.44 7.25
N PRO A 130 10.40 -2.65 7.79
CA PRO A 130 10.66 -3.81 6.97
C PRO A 130 9.41 -4.19 6.18
N ALA A 131 9.60 -4.71 4.97
CA ALA A 131 8.53 -5.14 4.08
C ALA A 131 7.88 -6.46 4.55
N SER A 132 7.45 -6.57 5.81
CA SER A 132 6.70 -7.71 6.36
C SER A 132 6.31 -7.39 7.80
N ASP A 133 5.07 -6.96 8.03
CA ASP A 133 4.36 -7.47 9.21
C ASP A 133 3.35 -8.48 8.64
N PRO A 134 3.62 -9.80 8.73
CA PRO A 134 2.56 -10.76 8.50
C PRO A 134 1.54 -10.53 9.61
N VAL A 135 0.29 -10.24 9.24
CA VAL A 135 -0.84 -10.22 10.18
C VAL A 135 -0.81 -11.58 10.90
N PRO A 136 -0.62 -11.62 12.24
CA PRO A 136 -0.67 -12.88 12.95
C PRO A 136 -2.08 -13.45 12.77
N ASP A 137 -2.14 -14.68 12.26
CA ASP A 137 -3.38 -15.43 12.13
C ASP A 137 -4.00 -15.57 13.53
N PRO A 138 -5.17 -14.97 13.81
CA PRO A 138 -5.80 -15.05 15.12
C PRO A 138 -6.32 -16.46 15.44
N ASP A 139 -6.26 -17.41 14.50
CA ASP A 139 -6.77 -18.78 14.63
C ASP A 139 -5.67 -19.86 14.61
N ALA A 140 -4.39 -19.48 14.70
CA ALA A 140 -3.29 -20.42 14.85
C ALA A 140 -3.31 -21.06 16.25
N ALA A 141 -4.02 -22.19 16.38
CA ALA A 141 -4.03 -23.01 17.58
C ALA A 141 -2.58 -23.41 17.99
N PRO A 142 -2.25 -23.38 19.29
CA PRO A 142 -0.92 -23.77 19.75
C PRO A 142 -0.67 -25.27 19.47
N PRO A 143 0.55 -25.65 19.04
CA PRO A 143 0.89 -27.06 18.88
C PRO A 143 0.84 -27.77 20.24
N ALA A 144 0.30 -28.99 20.22
CA ALA A 144 0.08 -29.87 21.37
C ALA A 144 1.38 -30.31 22.07
#